data_AF-A0A969S4X1-F1
#
_entry.id   AF-A0A969S4X1-F1
#
_cell.length_a   1.000
_cell.length_b   1.000
_cell.length_c   1.000
_cell.angle_alpha   90.00
_cell.angle_beta   90.00
_cell.angle_gamma   90.00
#
_symmetry.space_group_name_H-M   'P 1'
#
loop_
_entity.id
_entity.type
_entity.pdbx_description
1 polymer ?
#
loop_
_entity_poly.entity_id
_entity_poly.type
_entity_poly.pdbx_seq_one_letter_code
_entity_poly.pdbx_strand_id
1 'polypeptide(L)'
;MFNKTDPTKNIDTQNGASVSSSENFTDNNAIKLPDEANTQFARHLTPNHASSTLQRLSLGTKATLLAIAIGTLPVLAIGVLAYLFASNSLTNKISQTQQAEAEGLADKVNRFIIERYNNIQLISNLSIFTNSKVDTFSQKEKQALLNQFVDTHKVYDSIAVLNLNGDVIAQSQGDLIPNQSSSQDFQAVRQNDRFYISQPEVTKKQVI
;
A
#
# COMPACT_ATOMS: atom_id res chain seq x y z
N MET A 1 12.41 20.07 -19.23
CA MET A 1 13.84 19.71 -19.36
C MET A 1 14.08 18.53 -18.45
N PHE A 2 14.32 17.35 -19.03
CA PHE A 2 14.48 16.08 -18.32
C PHE A 2 15.96 15.75 -18.24
N ASN A 3 16.51 15.58 -17.05
CA ASN A 3 17.83 14.99 -16.88
C ASN A 3 17.70 13.46 -16.81
N LYS A 4 18.35 12.81 -17.77
CA LYS A 4 18.63 11.37 -17.80
C LYS A 4 19.92 11.10 -17.02
N THR A 5 19.92 10.05 -16.21
CA THR A 5 21.13 9.30 -15.84
C THR A 5 20.77 7.83 -15.78
N ASP A 6 21.51 7.04 -16.52
CA ASP A 6 21.46 5.58 -16.58
C ASP A 6 22.93 5.10 -16.75
N PRO A 7 23.25 3.80 -16.64
CA PRO A 7 23.65 3.12 -15.42
C PRO A 7 25.09 2.57 -15.53
N THR A 8 25.57 1.89 -14.47
CA THR A 8 26.55 0.77 -14.41
C THR A 8 27.62 0.95 -13.33
N LYS A 9 27.54 0.17 -12.24
CA LYS A 9 28.47 -0.95 -11.97
C LYS A 9 27.99 -1.75 -10.76
N ASN A 10 28.07 -3.06 -10.95
CA ASN A 10 27.49 -4.15 -10.19
C ASN A 10 28.54 -4.79 -9.26
N ILE A 11 28.11 -5.81 -8.49
CA ILE A 11 28.87 -6.86 -7.76
C ILE A 11 28.99 -6.58 -6.25
N ASP A 12 28.04 -7.06 -5.44
CA ASP A 12 27.96 -8.41 -4.80
C ASP A 12 28.66 -8.37 -3.43
N THR A 13 28.26 -9.03 -2.36
CA THR A 13 27.24 -10.01 -1.99
C THR A 13 27.31 -10.06 -0.46
N GLN A 14 26.20 -10.34 0.23
CA GLN A 14 26.07 -11.51 1.10
C GLN A 14 24.78 -11.47 1.91
N ASN A 15 23.94 -12.45 1.59
CA ASN A 15 22.76 -12.89 2.32
C ASN A 15 23.13 -13.47 3.68
N GLY A 16 22.21 -13.29 4.64
CA GLY A 16 21.39 -14.42 5.08
C GLY A 16 21.80 -15.19 6.34
N ALA A 17 20.86 -15.17 7.29
CA ALA A 17 20.44 -16.26 8.18
C ALA A 17 21.26 -16.58 9.44
N SER A 18 20.70 -16.12 10.57
CA SER A 18 20.13 -16.92 11.66
C SER A 18 20.97 -17.87 12.54
N VAL A 19 20.54 -17.86 13.81
CA VAL A 19 20.46 -18.94 14.81
C VAL A 19 21.52 -18.94 15.92
N SER A 20 20.98 -18.86 17.14
CA SER A 20 21.57 -19.05 18.46
C SER A 20 22.39 -20.34 18.64
N SER A 21 23.36 -20.30 19.55
CA SER A 21 23.62 -21.40 20.49
C SER A 21 24.37 -20.89 21.73
N SER A 22 23.87 -21.29 22.90
CA SER A 22 24.51 -21.17 24.21
C SER A 22 25.49 -22.32 24.43
N GLU A 23 26.67 -22.06 24.98
CA GLU A 23 27.46 -23.05 25.72
C GLU A 23 28.15 -22.44 26.95
N ASN A 24 28.43 -23.32 27.90
CA ASN A 24 28.55 -23.13 29.35
C ASN A 24 29.93 -22.68 29.85
N PHE A 25 29.90 -22.13 31.07
CA PHE A 25 30.99 -21.75 31.98
C PHE A 25 32.02 -22.87 32.25
N THR A 26 33.30 -22.54 32.45
CA THR A 26 34.02 -22.62 33.76
C THR A 26 35.40 -21.92 33.70
N ASP A 27 35.68 -21.12 34.74
CA ASP A 27 36.97 -20.83 35.40
C ASP A 27 38.04 -19.85 34.87
N ASN A 28 38.10 -18.73 35.62
CA ASN A 28 39.29 -18.15 36.24
C ASN A 28 40.28 -17.35 35.38
N ASN A 29 39.93 -16.09 35.13
CA ASN A 29 40.88 -15.00 35.37
C ASN A 29 40.14 -13.70 35.73
N ALA A 30 40.59 -13.04 36.80
CA ALA A 30 39.94 -11.90 37.43
C ALA A 30 39.66 -10.74 36.46
N ILE A 31 38.38 -10.39 36.31
CA ILE A 31 37.91 -9.19 35.60
C ILE A 31 37.33 -8.24 36.65
N LYS A 32 37.92 -7.03 36.76
CA LYS A 32 37.37 -5.94 37.57
C LYS A 32 35.96 -5.60 37.09
N LEU A 33 35.00 -5.62 38.01
CA LEU A 33 33.64 -5.13 37.78
C LEU A 33 33.64 -3.63 37.45
N PRO A 34 32.88 -3.17 36.45
CA PRO A 34 32.40 -1.81 36.39
C PRO A 34 31.30 -1.64 37.44
N ASP A 35 31.48 -0.67 38.32
CA ASP A 35 30.53 -0.26 39.34
C ASP A 35 29.23 0.24 38.70
N GLU A 36 28.10 -0.21 39.23
CA GLU A 36 26.78 0.23 38.80
C GLU A 36 26.62 1.73 39.04
N ALA A 37 26.55 2.50 37.96
CA ALA A 37 26.17 3.90 38.03
C ALA A 37 24.66 4.00 38.29
N ASN A 38 24.30 3.92 39.58
CA ASN A 38 23.06 4.43 40.15
C ASN A 38 22.86 5.88 39.66
N THR A 39 22.08 6.06 38.59
CA THR A 39 21.84 7.40 38.02
C THR A 39 20.74 8.04 38.84
N GLN A 40 21.11 8.56 40.01
CA GLN A 40 20.31 9.53 40.74
C GLN A 40 20.04 10.70 39.78
N PHE A 41 18.77 10.92 39.42
CA PHE A 41 18.33 12.14 38.75
C PHE A 41 18.39 13.32 39.72
N ALA A 42 19.60 13.70 40.15
CA ALA A 42 19.86 15.00 40.72
C ALA A 42 19.98 15.99 39.55
N ARG A 43 18.87 16.66 39.20
CA ARG A 43 18.90 17.82 38.31
C ARG A 43 19.62 18.98 39.03
N HIS A 44 20.95 18.99 38.97
CA HIS A 44 21.73 20.17 39.30
C HIS A 44 21.79 21.07 38.07
N LEU A 45 20.74 21.85 37.86
CA LEU A 45 20.79 23.00 36.95
C LEU A 45 21.56 24.09 37.68
N THR A 46 22.86 24.22 37.46
CA THR A 46 23.60 25.44 37.83
C THR A 46 23.15 26.59 36.95
N PRO A 47 22.48 27.64 37.48
CA PRO A 47 22.14 28.81 36.70
C PRO A 47 23.07 29.93 37.13
N ASN A 48 24.31 30.01 36.62
CA ASN A 48 25.23 31.04 37.12
C ASN A 48 26.11 31.76 36.09
N HIS A 49 25.81 31.65 34.80
CA HIS A 49 26.54 32.41 33.76
C HIS A 49 25.75 33.61 33.20
N ALA A 50 24.43 33.64 33.36
CA ALA A 50 23.61 34.80 32.96
C ALA A 50 23.53 35.90 34.04
N SER A 51 23.73 35.54 35.31
CA SER A 51 23.62 36.46 36.45
C SER A 51 24.74 37.48 36.50
N SER A 52 25.98 37.10 36.18
CA SER A 52 27.16 37.98 36.27
C SER A 52 27.21 39.06 35.19
N THR A 53 26.71 38.77 33.98
CA THR A 53 26.56 39.74 32.89
C THR A 53 25.38 40.68 33.13
N LEU A 54 24.26 40.18 33.67
CA LEU A 54 23.13 41.00 34.09
C LEU A 54 23.44 41.88 35.30
N GLN A 55 24.38 41.48 36.16
CA GLN A 55 24.81 42.27 37.32
C GLN A 55 25.53 43.56 36.92
N ARG A 56 26.29 43.56 35.82
CA ARG A 56 27.05 44.72 35.30
C ARG A 56 26.19 45.78 34.59
N LEU A 57 24.90 45.53 34.35
CA LEU A 57 23.98 46.46 33.69
C LEU A 57 23.43 47.51 34.66
N SER A 58 23.07 48.70 34.14
CA SER A 58 22.38 49.73 34.91
C SER A 58 20.97 49.27 35.33
N LEU A 59 20.44 49.81 36.43
CA LEU A 59 19.11 49.47 36.95
C LEU A 59 17.99 49.65 35.90
N GLY A 60 18.09 50.69 35.08
CA GLY A 60 17.15 50.96 34.00
C GLY A 60 17.12 49.84 32.95
N THR A 61 18.27 49.37 32.49
CA THR A 61 18.35 48.27 31.52
C THR A 61 17.78 46.96 32.07
N LYS A 62 17.99 46.67 33.36
CA LYS A 62 17.40 45.48 34.01
C LYS A 62 15.87 45.55 34.03
N ALA A 63 15.31 46.71 34.37
CA ALA A 63 13.87 46.92 34.39
C ALA A 63 13.26 46.80 32.98
N THR A 64 13.92 47.36 31.96
CA THR A 64 13.48 47.24 30.55
C THR A 64 13.49 45.78 30.08
N LEU A 65 14.56 45.03 30.36
CA LEU A 65 14.65 43.60 30.01
C LEU A 65 13.56 42.79 30.71
N LEU A 66 13.27 43.08 31.98
CA LEU A 66 12.20 42.42 32.72
C LEU A 66 10.83 42.74 32.11
N ALA A 67 10.56 44.00 31.76
CA ALA A 67 9.31 44.39 31.10
C ALA A 67 9.12 43.68 29.75
N ILE A 68 10.18 43.57 28.94
CA ILE A 68 10.17 42.81 27.68
C ILE A 68 9.89 41.33 27.96
N ALA A 69 10.57 40.73 28.94
CA ALA A 69 10.40 39.32 29.28
C ALA A 69 8.98 39.03 29.76
N ILE A 70 8.40 39.86 30.62
CA ILE A 70 7.02 39.73 31.11
C ILE A 70 6.03 39.86 29.95
N GLY A 71 6.28 40.75 28.98
CA GLY A 71 5.41 40.93 27.82
C GLY A 71 5.52 39.83 26.77
N THR A 72 6.71 39.28 26.54
CA THR A 72 6.98 38.40 25.38
C THR A 72 7.03 36.91 25.72
N LEU A 73 7.52 36.53 26.90
CA LEU A 73 7.63 35.11 27.27
C LEU A 73 6.27 34.40 27.31
N PRO A 74 5.20 34.98 27.88
CA PRO A 74 3.89 34.31 27.87
C PRO A 74 3.35 34.12 26.45
N VAL A 75 3.54 35.11 25.56
CA VAL A 75 3.10 35.04 24.16
C VAL A 75 3.88 33.95 23.40
N LEU A 76 5.20 33.88 23.59
CA LEU A 76 6.04 32.83 23.02
C LEU A 76 5.62 31.44 23.52
N ALA A 77 5.38 31.30 24.82
CA ALA A 77 4.93 30.03 25.41
C ALA A 77 3.60 29.56 24.81
N ILE A 78 2.62 30.45 24.70
CA ILE A 78 1.33 30.15 24.07
C ILE A 78 1.52 29.80 22.59
N GLY A 79 2.35 30.56 21.86
CA GLY A 79 2.63 30.31 20.44
C GLY A 79 3.23 28.92 20.20
N VAL A 80 4.20 28.52 21.01
CA VAL A 80 4.81 27.18 20.96
C VAL A 80 3.77 26.10 21.24
N LEU A 81 2.97 26.25 22.30
CA LEU A 81 1.91 25.28 22.61
C LEU A 81 0.87 25.19 21.48
N ALA A 82 0.40 26.32 20.98
CA ALA A 82 -0.55 26.38 19.87
C ALA A 82 0.01 25.69 18.62
N TYR A 83 1.29 25.90 18.30
CA TYR A 83 1.96 25.23 17.19
C TYR A 83 2.02 23.70 17.38
N LEU A 84 2.40 23.24 18.58
CA LEU A 84 2.46 21.80 18.88
C LEU A 84 1.08 21.14 18.80
N PHE A 85 0.04 21.79 19.32
CA PHE A 85 -1.33 21.28 19.21
C PHE A 85 -1.85 21.30 17.76
N ALA A 86 -1.65 22.40 17.04
CA ALA A 86 -2.12 22.55 15.67
C ALA A 86 -1.42 21.57 14.71
N SER A 87 -0.10 21.42 14.83
CA SER A 87 0.67 20.48 13.99
C SER A 87 0.20 19.03 14.21
N ASN A 88 0.09 18.60 15.46
CA ASN A 88 -0.41 17.26 15.79
C ASN A 88 -1.86 17.05 15.31
N SER A 89 -2.74 18.02 15.55
CA SER A 89 -4.14 17.94 15.11
C SER A 89 -4.26 17.89 13.58
N LEU A 90 -3.47 18.69 12.87
CA LEU A 90 -3.50 18.74 11.42
C LEU A 90 -2.96 17.45 10.81
N THR A 91 -1.82 16.95 11.30
CA THR A 91 -1.26 15.67 10.85
C THR A 91 -2.24 14.53 11.11
N ASN A 92 -2.86 14.46 12.30
CA ASN A 92 -3.85 13.45 12.60
C ASN A 92 -5.07 13.56 11.68
N LYS A 93 -5.55 14.78 11.42
CA LYS A 93 -6.71 14.99 10.54
C LYS A 93 -6.40 14.57 9.10
N ILE A 94 -5.23 14.94 8.58
CA ILE A 94 -4.76 14.54 7.24
C ILE A 94 -4.67 13.02 7.16
N SER A 95 -4.05 12.37 8.14
CA SER A 95 -3.92 10.92 8.19
C SER A 95 -5.28 10.22 8.23
N GLN A 96 -6.22 10.70 9.05
CA GLN A 96 -7.57 10.15 9.13
C GLN A 96 -8.34 10.33 7.82
N THR A 97 -8.21 11.50 7.18
CA THR A 97 -8.85 11.76 5.87
C THR A 97 -8.28 10.84 4.80
N GLN A 98 -6.94 10.70 4.72
CA GLN A 98 -6.29 9.81 3.76
C GLN A 98 -6.69 8.35 3.99
N GLN A 99 -6.77 7.91 5.24
CA GLN A 99 -7.23 6.58 5.59
C GLN A 99 -8.69 6.36 5.15
N ALA A 100 -9.59 7.29 5.47
CA ALA A 100 -11.00 7.18 5.09
C ALA A 100 -11.20 7.17 3.56
N GLU A 101 -10.39 7.94 2.83
CA GLU A 101 -10.40 7.93 1.36
C GLU A 101 -9.88 6.60 0.81
N ALA A 102 -8.80 6.06 1.37
CA ALA A 102 -8.24 4.76 0.98
C ALA A 102 -9.21 3.61 1.27
N GLU A 103 -9.84 3.60 2.45
CA GLU A 103 -10.89 2.65 2.82
C GLU A 103 -12.09 2.78 1.87
N GLY A 104 -12.55 4.00 1.61
CA GLY A 104 -13.65 4.24 0.68
C GLY A 104 -13.34 3.83 -0.77
N LEU A 105 -12.09 3.93 -1.21
CA LEU A 105 -11.65 3.42 -2.51
C LEU A 105 -11.60 1.88 -2.50
N ALA A 106 -11.02 1.28 -1.46
CA ALA A 106 -10.96 -0.17 -1.30
C ALA A 106 -12.36 -0.79 -1.31
N ASP A 107 -13.33 -0.19 -0.63
CA ASP A 107 -14.72 -0.64 -0.63
C ASP A 107 -15.36 -0.58 -2.01
N LYS A 108 -15.10 0.49 -2.77
CA LYS A 108 -15.60 0.62 -4.16
C LYS A 108 -15.00 -0.44 -5.07
N VAL A 109 -13.69 -0.67 -4.97
CA VAL A 109 -12.99 -1.72 -5.74
C VAL A 109 -13.52 -3.10 -5.35
N ASN A 110 -13.66 -3.38 -4.05
CA ASN A 110 -14.18 -4.65 -3.57
C ASN A 110 -15.60 -4.91 -4.09
N ARG A 111 -16.51 -3.92 -4.00
CA ARG A 111 -17.85 -4.04 -4.57
C ARG A 111 -17.82 -4.24 -6.08
N PHE A 112 -16.96 -3.50 -6.79
CA PHE A 112 -16.78 -3.67 -8.22
C PHE A 112 -16.35 -5.10 -8.58
N ILE A 113 -15.41 -5.68 -7.84
CA ILE A 113 -14.93 -7.05 -8.06
C ILE A 113 -15.99 -8.10 -7.71
N ILE A 114 -16.72 -7.94 -6.61
CA ILE A 114 -17.82 -8.85 -6.24
C ILE A 114 -18.90 -8.90 -7.33
N GLU A 115 -19.24 -7.76 -7.92
CA GLU A 115 -20.16 -7.71 -9.06
C GLU A 115 -19.62 -8.47 -10.28
N ARG A 116 -18.30 -8.42 -10.57
CA ARG A 116 -17.68 -9.21 -11.65
C ARG A 116 -17.72 -10.71 -11.36
N TYR A 117 -17.43 -11.09 -10.12
CA TYR A 117 -17.58 -12.47 -9.67
C TYR A 117 -19.01 -12.98 -9.91
N ASN A 118 -20.02 -12.24 -9.45
CA ASN A 118 -21.42 -12.63 -9.60
C ASN A 118 -21.85 -12.74 -11.08
N ASN A 119 -21.38 -11.82 -11.93
CA ASN A 119 -21.67 -11.85 -13.37
C ASN A 119 -21.06 -13.08 -14.04
N ILE A 120 -19.81 -13.42 -13.72
CA ILE A 120 -19.15 -14.61 -14.27
C ILE A 120 -19.84 -15.88 -13.79
N GLN A 121 -20.22 -15.96 -12.51
CA GLN A 121 -20.98 -17.09 -11.99
C GLN A 121 -22.35 -17.23 -12.67
N LEU A 122 -23.05 -16.12 -12.94
CA LEU A 122 -24.31 -16.16 -13.67
C LEU A 122 -24.09 -16.71 -15.09
N ILE A 123 -23.15 -16.14 -15.84
CA ILE A 123 -22.87 -16.51 -17.24
C ILE A 123 -22.41 -17.97 -17.33
N SER A 124 -21.51 -18.41 -16.45
CA SER A 124 -20.95 -19.77 -16.46
C SER A 124 -21.98 -20.85 -16.16
N ASN A 125 -23.10 -20.49 -15.52
CA ASN A 125 -24.18 -21.42 -15.19
C ASN A 125 -25.34 -21.41 -16.21
N LEU A 126 -25.29 -20.55 -17.24
CA LEU A 126 -26.34 -20.52 -18.27
C LEU A 126 -26.35 -21.83 -19.07
N SER A 127 -27.55 -22.37 -19.30
CA SER A 127 -27.75 -23.64 -20.02
C SER A 127 -27.19 -23.66 -21.43
N ILE A 128 -27.11 -22.48 -22.07
CA ILE A 128 -26.49 -22.27 -23.39
C ILE A 128 -24.99 -22.61 -23.42
N PHE A 129 -24.32 -22.60 -22.26
CA PHE A 129 -22.90 -22.93 -22.13
C PHE A 129 -22.64 -24.21 -21.33
N THR A 130 -23.59 -24.69 -20.52
CA THR A 130 -23.42 -25.88 -19.67
C THR A 130 -24.05 -27.16 -20.20
N ASN A 131 -25.05 -27.08 -21.10
CA ASN A 131 -25.76 -28.27 -21.55
C ASN A 131 -25.07 -28.91 -22.77
N SER A 132 -24.21 -29.90 -22.52
CA SER A 132 -23.50 -30.65 -23.57
C SER A 132 -24.37 -31.63 -24.35
N LYS A 133 -25.56 -31.96 -23.85
CA LYS A 133 -26.40 -33.03 -24.42
C LYS A 133 -27.31 -32.56 -25.55
N VAL A 134 -27.42 -31.25 -25.73
CA VAL A 134 -28.23 -30.65 -26.80
C VAL A 134 -27.51 -29.39 -27.27
N ASP A 135 -26.78 -29.48 -28.39
CA ASP A 135 -26.21 -28.29 -29.05
C ASP A 135 -27.33 -27.55 -29.80
N THR A 136 -28.37 -27.16 -29.06
CA THR A 136 -29.58 -26.51 -29.55
C THR A 136 -29.35 -25.06 -29.96
N PHE A 137 -28.25 -24.46 -29.49
CA PHE A 137 -27.98 -23.04 -29.68
C PHE A 137 -26.86 -22.84 -30.70
N SER A 138 -27.19 -22.11 -31.75
CA SER A 138 -26.24 -21.67 -32.78
C SER A 138 -25.17 -20.75 -32.21
N GLN A 139 -24.04 -20.66 -32.92
CA GLN A 139 -22.97 -19.72 -32.58
C GLN A 139 -23.46 -18.26 -32.51
N LYS A 140 -24.42 -17.91 -33.38
CA LYS A 140 -25.01 -16.58 -33.43
C LYS A 140 -25.83 -16.26 -32.19
N GLU A 141 -26.56 -17.23 -31.63
CA GLU A 141 -27.32 -17.06 -30.39
C GLU A 141 -26.40 -16.91 -29.18
N LYS A 142 -25.34 -17.74 -29.11
CA LYS A 142 -24.29 -17.64 -28.10
C LYS A 142 -23.65 -16.24 -28.11
N GLN A 143 -23.28 -15.75 -29.29
CA GLN A 143 -22.70 -14.42 -29.46
C GLN A 143 -23.70 -13.29 -29.13
N ALA A 144 -24.95 -13.38 -29.59
CA ALA A 144 -25.97 -12.36 -29.31
C ALA A 144 -26.22 -12.18 -27.81
N LEU A 145 -26.24 -13.28 -27.06
CA LEU A 145 -26.34 -13.24 -25.60
C LEU A 145 -25.15 -12.51 -24.97
N LEU A 146 -23.92 -12.87 -25.34
CA LEU A 146 -22.72 -12.22 -24.81
C LEU A 146 -22.66 -10.73 -25.18
N ASN A 147 -23.07 -10.36 -26.39
CA ASN A 147 -23.20 -8.97 -26.81
C ASN A 147 -24.18 -8.20 -25.91
N GLN A 148 -25.34 -8.78 -25.63
CA GLN A 148 -26.31 -8.16 -24.74
C GLN A 148 -25.73 -7.92 -23.34
N PHE A 149 -24.92 -8.85 -22.81
CA PHE A 149 -24.23 -8.65 -21.54
C PHE A 149 -23.25 -7.47 -21.59
N VAL A 150 -22.42 -7.38 -22.64
CA VAL A 150 -21.49 -6.26 -22.85
C VAL A 150 -22.25 -4.93 -22.98
N ASP A 151 -23.28 -4.87 -23.83
CA ASP A 151 -24.07 -3.66 -24.10
C ASP A 151 -24.85 -3.17 -22.88
N THR A 152 -25.35 -4.10 -22.06
CA THR A 152 -26.11 -3.79 -20.84
C THR A 152 -25.20 -3.26 -19.73
N HIS A 153 -24.06 -3.90 -19.51
CA HIS A 153 -23.19 -3.54 -18.38
C HIS A 153 -22.20 -2.42 -18.71
N LYS A 154 -21.78 -2.28 -19.98
CA LYS A 154 -20.88 -1.23 -20.49
C LYS A 154 -19.51 -1.10 -19.79
N VAL A 155 -19.15 -2.09 -18.97
CA VAL A 155 -17.88 -2.17 -18.23
C VAL A 155 -16.94 -3.24 -18.76
N TYR A 156 -17.38 -4.01 -19.75
CA TYR A 156 -16.60 -5.07 -20.37
C TYR A 156 -16.21 -4.65 -21.77
N ASP A 157 -14.93 -4.84 -22.12
CA ASP A 157 -14.48 -4.69 -23.50
C ASP A 157 -14.87 -5.93 -24.34
N SER A 158 -14.82 -7.11 -23.73
CA SER A 158 -15.20 -8.38 -24.35
C SER A 158 -15.54 -9.44 -23.31
N ILE A 159 -16.35 -10.43 -23.70
CA ILE A 159 -16.62 -11.65 -22.94
C ILE A 159 -16.41 -12.84 -23.88
N ALA A 160 -15.64 -13.83 -23.43
CA ALA A 160 -15.46 -15.10 -24.14
C ALA A 160 -15.73 -16.30 -23.23
N VAL A 161 -16.24 -17.36 -23.83
CA VAL A 161 -16.40 -18.68 -23.23
C VAL A 161 -15.47 -19.62 -23.95
N LEU A 162 -14.69 -20.38 -23.18
CA LEU A 162 -13.63 -21.25 -23.69
C LEU A 162 -13.93 -22.71 -23.32
N ASN A 163 -13.49 -23.63 -24.16
CA ASN A 163 -13.48 -25.05 -23.82
C ASN A 163 -12.28 -25.42 -22.91
N LEU A 164 -12.20 -26.67 -22.45
CA LEU A 164 -11.11 -27.15 -21.60
C LEU A 164 -9.72 -27.15 -22.27
N ASN A 165 -9.68 -27.06 -23.61
CA ASN A 165 -8.45 -26.94 -24.40
C ASN A 165 -8.04 -25.47 -24.61
N GLY A 166 -8.82 -24.50 -24.11
CA GLY A 166 -8.56 -23.07 -24.26
C GLY A 166 -9.01 -22.49 -25.60
N ASP A 167 -9.78 -23.22 -26.40
CA ASP A 167 -10.39 -22.67 -27.63
C ASP A 167 -11.63 -21.85 -27.29
N VAL A 168 -11.79 -20.72 -27.97
CA VAL A 168 -12.98 -19.87 -27.84
C VAL A 168 -14.17 -20.57 -28.51
N ILE A 169 -15.19 -20.91 -27.72
CA ILE A 169 -16.44 -21.51 -28.20
C ILE A 169 -17.55 -20.47 -28.36
N ALA A 170 -17.44 -19.31 -27.71
CA ALA A 170 -18.31 -18.16 -27.92
C ALA A 170 -17.59 -16.89 -27.50
N GLN A 171 -17.84 -15.78 -28.19
CA GLN A 171 -17.35 -14.47 -27.79
C GLN A 171 -18.35 -13.36 -28.14
N SER A 172 -18.29 -12.25 -27.43
CA SER A 172 -18.94 -11.01 -27.83
C SER A 172 -18.25 -10.38 -29.05
N GLN A 173 -18.87 -9.34 -29.60
CA GLN A 173 -18.27 -8.47 -30.61
C GLN A 173 -17.00 -7.81 -30.07
N GLY A 174 -16.04 -7.56 -30.96
CA GLY A 174 -14.74 -6.96 -30.62
C GLY A 174 -13.58 -7.67 -31.32
N ASP A 175 -12.36 -7.40 -30.85
CA ASP A 175 -11.15 -8.09 -31.29
C ASP A 175 -11.29 -9.61 -31.04
N LEU A 176 -10.82 -10.41 -32.00
CA LEU A 176 -10.82 -11.88 -31.86
C LEU A 176 -9.90 -12.29 -30.71
N ILE A 177 -10.43 -13.12 -29.81
CA ILE A 177 -9.66 -13.66 -28.69
C ILE A 177 -8.98 -14.95 -29.19
N PRO A 178 -7.63 -15.03 -29.17
CA PRO A 178 -6.93 -16.24 -29.58
C PRO A 178 -7.13 -17.36 -28.55
N ASN A 179 -6.69 -18.58 -28.89
CA ASN A 179 -6.66 -19.68 -27.93
C ASN A 179 -5.85 -19.29 -26.67
N GLN A 180 -6.42 -19.54 -25.49
CA GLN A 180 -5.86 -19.15 -24.18
C GLN A 180 -5.22 -20.32 -23.41
N SER A 181 -4.98 -21.47 -24.04
CA SER A 181 -4.40 -22.66 -23.36
C SER A 181 -3.08 -22.39 -22.64
N SER A 182 -2.30 -21.43 -23.17
CA SER A 182 -1.00 -21.02 -22.64
C SER A 182 -1.07 -19.82 -21.69
N SER A 183 -2.23 -19.19 -21.53
CA SER A 183 -2.38 -18.03 -20.66
C SER A 183 -2.37 -18.45 -19.19
N GLN A 184 -1.77 -17.61 -18.34
CA GLN A 184 -1.58 -17.93 -16.92
C GLN A 184 -2.92 -17.99 -16.19
N ASP A 185 -3.85 -17.11 -16.53
CA ASP A 185 -5.20 -17.05 -15.97
C ASP A 185 -6.03 -18.29 -16.30
N PHE A 186 -6.02 -18.74 -17.56
CA PHE A 186 -6.71 -19.96 -17.96
C PHE A 186 -6.17 -21.19 -17.21
N GLN A 187 -4.85 -21.30 -17.11
CA GLN A 187 -4.21 -22.39 -16.35
C GLN A 187 -4.54 -22.32 -14.86
N ALA A 188 -4.58 -21.12 -14.28
CA ALA A 188 -4.92 -20.92 -12.87
C ALA A 188 -6.34 -21.36 -12.55
N VAL A 189 -7.33 -21.00 -13.38
CA VAL A 189 -8.73 -21.43 -13.21
C VAL A 189 -8.84 -22.95 -13.38
N ARG A 190 -8.20 -23.51 -14.43
CA ARG A 190 -8.27 -24.96 -14.71
C ARG A 190 -7.69 -25.82 -13.58
N GLN A 191 -6.64 -25.35 -12.91
CA GLN A 191 -5.99 -26.09 -11.83
C GLN A 191 -6.73 -25.97 -10.49
N ASN A 192 -7.35 -24.83 -10.22
CA ASN A 192 -7.88 -24.52 -8.88
C ASN A 192 -9.40 -24.59 -8.77
N ASP A 193 -10.11 -24.71 -9.90
CA ASP A 193 -11.57 -24.66 -9.99
C ASP A 193 -12.15 -23.47 -9.21
N ARG A 194 -11.48 -22.32 -9.35
CA ARG A 194 -11.79 -21.10 -8.61
C ARG A 194 -11.75 -19.91 -9.55
N PHE A 195 -12.60 -18.94 -9.24
CA PHE A 195 -12.57 -17.63 -9.85
C PHE A 195 -11.17 -17.01 -9.72
N TYR A 196 -10.69 -16.43 -10.82
CA TYR A 196 -9.36 -15.84 -10.90
C TYR A 196 -9.45 -14.46 -11.56
N ILE A 197 -8.70 -13.51 -11.02
CA ILE A 197 -8.49 -12.18 -11.61
C ILE A 197 -7.01 -12.10 -11.92
N SER A 198 -6.67 -11.91 -13.19
CA SER A 198 -5.30 -11.72 -13.64
C SER A 198 -4.77 -10.33 -13.24
N GLN A 199 -3.45 -10.24 -13.14
CA GLN A 199 -2.80 -8.93 -13.15
C GLN A 199 -2.88 -8.34 -14.56
N PRO A 200 -2.89 -7.00 -14.71
CA PRO A 200 -2.86 -6.37 -16.01
C PRO A 200 -1.68 -6.87 -16.85
N GLU A 201 -1.96 -7.36 -18.05
CA GLU A 201 -0.97 -7.85 -18.99
C GLU A 201 -1.22 -7.31 -20.39
N VAL A 202 -0.16 -7.27 -21.21
CA VAL A 202 -0.28 -6.86 -22.61
C VAL A 202 -0.68 -8.08 -23.43
N THR A 203 -1.87 -8.04 -24.01
CA THR A 203 -2.33 -9.09 -24.93
C THR A 203 -1.41 -9.16 -26.14
N LYS A 204 -0.72 -10.29 -26.32
CA LYS A 204 0.06 -10.55 -27.54
C LYS A 204 -0.91 -10.75 -28.70
N LYS A 205 -1.05 -9.75 -29.57
CA LYS A 205 -1.75 -9.92 -30.84
C LYS A 205 -0.98 -10.94 -31.66
N GLN A 206 -1.60 -12.08 -31.98
CA GLN A 206 -1.03 -12.99 -32.97
C GLN A 206 -1.11 -12.29 -34.32
N VAL A 207 0.05 -12.03 -34.92
CA VAL A 207 0.15 -11.62 -36.33
C VAL A 207 -0.17 -12.88 -37.13
N ILE A 208 -1.28 -12.84 -37.86
CA ILE A 208 -1.69 -13.87 -38.82
C ILE A 208 -0.85 -13.73 -40.08
#